data_AF-A0A3M8T0A1-F1
#
_entry.id   AF-A0A3M8T0A1-F1
#
_cell.length_a   1.000
_cell.length_b   1.000
_cell.length_c   1.000
_cell.angle_alpha   90.00
_cell.angle_beta   90.00
_cell.angle_gamma   90.00
#
_symmetry.space_group_name_H-M   'P 1'
#
loop_
_entity.id
_entity.type
_entity.pdbx_description
1 polymer ?
#
loop_
_entity_poly.entity_id
_entity_poly.type
_entity_poly.pdbx_seq_one_letter_code
_entity_poly.pdbx_strand_id
1 'polypeptide(L)'
;MPLLATIVMAVSALTAPACTIPADVLPEQRAGFCELPVAARDYVVRRNTCEHFLGEEPYDEERRREINAAVETYCRGLDAETARLRKRHRDRPAVLRMLDAYGDDVGI
;
A
#
# COMPACT_ATOMS: atom_id res chain seq x y z
N MET A 1 -51.20 22.98 -30.03
CA MET A 1 -50.62 21.66 -29.72
C MET A 1 -49.19 21.87 -29.25
N PRO A 2 -48.84 21.71 -27.96
CA PRO A 2 -47.44 21.71 -27.55
C PRO A 2 -46.93 20.26 -27.48
N LEU A 3 -45.85 19.97 -28.21
CA LEU A 3 -45.07 18.74 -28.03
C LEU A 3 -44.29 18.86 -26.71
N LEU A 4 -44.62 18.03 -25.73
CA LEU A 4 -43.79 17.80 -24.55
C LEU A 4 -42.69 16.79 -24.93
N ALA A 5 -41.47 17.28 -25.18
CA ALA A 5 -40.30 16.42 -25.34
C ALA A 5 -39.82 15.97 -23.95
N THR A 6 -40.07 14.71 -23.61
CA THR A 6 -39.52 14.07 -22.41
C THR A 6 -38.03 13.83 -22.59
N ILE A 7 -37.21 14.56 -21.84
CA ILE A 7 -35.76 14.35 -21.75
C ILE A 7 -35.52 13.13 -20.87
N VAL A 8 -34.98 12.06 -21.45
CA VAL A 8 -34.46 10.91 -20.70
C VAL A 8 -33.08 11.29 -20.18
N MET A 9 -32.94 11.51 -18.88
CA MET A 9 -31.62 11.62 -18.25
C MET A 9 -30.99 10.22 -18.17
N ALA A 10 -29.98 9.95 -19.00
CA ALA A 10 -29.12 8.80 -18.82
C ALA A 10 -28.20 9.04 -17.62
N VAL A 11 -28.39 8.28 -16.54
CA VAL A 11 -27.49 8.30 -15.38
C VAL A 11 -26.30 7.40 -15.70
N SER A 12 -25.19 8.00 -16.13
CA SER A 12 -23.91 7.28 -16.29
C SER A 12 -23.35 6.95 -14.91
N ALA A 13 -23.34 5.67 -14.53
CA ALA A 13 -22.61 5.21 -13.37
C ALA A 13 -21.10 5.32 -13.66
N LEU A 14 -20.37 6.12 -12.89
CA LEU A 14 -18.92 6.08 -12.91
C LEU A 14 -18.47 4.76 -12.28
N THR A 15 -18.00 3.82 -13.10
CA THR A 15 -17.20 2.70 -12.61
C THR A 15 -15.94 3.26 -11.97
N ALA A 16 -15.78 3.07 -10.66
CA ALA A 16 -14.51 3.37 -9.99
C ALA A 16 -13.39 2.61 -10.72
N PRO A 17 -12.19 3.21 -10.89
CA PRO A 17 -11.08 2.51 -11.50
C PRO A 17 -10.81 1.22 -10.71
N ALA A 18 -10.68 0.11 -11.44
CA ALA A 18 -10.28 -1.15 -10.85
C ALA A 18 -8.95 -0.93 -10.11
N CYS A 19 -8.86 -1.47 -8.90
CA CYS A 19 -7.64 -1.42 -8.12
C CYS A 19 -6.51 -2.17 -8.86
N THR A 20 -5.45 -1.46 -9.23
CA THR A 20 -4.21 -2.05 -9.75
C THR A 20 -3.33 -2.44 -8.57
N ILE A 21 -2.86 -3.69 -8.55
CA ILE A 21 -1.92 -4.19 -7.54
C ILE A 21 -0.49 -3.98 -8.08
N PRO A 22 0.36 -3.17 -7.42
CA PRO A 22 1.76 -2.98 -7.83
C PRO A 22 2.59 -4.26 -7.74
N ALA A 23 3.69 -4.32 -8.50
CA ALA A 23 4.60 -5.47 -8.51
C ALA A 23 5.26 -5.71 -7.13
N ASP A 24 5.49 -4.64 -6.36
CA ASP A 24 6.07 -4.70 -5.02
C ASP A 24 5.13 -5.35 -3.99
N VAL A 25 3.87 -5.64 -4.31
CA VAL A 25 2.96 -6.35 -3.40
C VAL A 25 3.21 -7.86 -3.47
N LEU A 26 3.62 -8.44 -2.33
CA LEU A 26 3.90 -9.86 -2.20
C LEU A 26 2.66 -10.72 -2.54
N PRO A 27 2.81 -11.90 -3.16
CA PRO A 27 1.68 -12.76 -3.55
C PRO A 27 0.67 -13.02 -2.43
N GLU A 28 1.14 -13.28 -1.21
CA GLU A 28 0.36 -13.51 0.00
C GLU A 28 -0.46 -12.30 0.46
N GLN A 29 -0.05 -11.08 0.10
CA GLN A 29 -0.73 -9.84 0.47
C GLN A 29 -1.72 -9.36 -0.60
N ARG A 30 -1.72 -9.97 -1.80
CA ARG A 30 -2.60 -9.55 -2.90
C ARG A 30 -4.07 -9.72 -2.55
N ALA A 31 -4.39 -10.78 -1.81
CA ALA A 31 -5.74 -11.02 -1.30
C ALA A 31 -6.10 -9.91 -0.30
N GLY A 32 -7.08 -9.09 -0.67
CA GLY A 32 -7.59 -8.01 0.16
C GLY A 32 -6.82 -6.70 0.14
N PHE A 33 -5.72 -6.62 -0.61
CA PHE A 33 -4.98 -5.36 -0.84
C PHE A 33 -5.91 -4.24 -1.33
N CYS A 34 -6.81 -4.57 -2.24
CA CYS A 34 -7.70 -3.59 -2.87
C CYS A 34 -8.83 -3.09 -1.99
N GLU A 35 -9.14 -3.77 -0.88
CA GLU A 35 -10.11 -3.31 0.11
C GLU A 35 -9.49 -2.40 1.19
N LEU A 36 -8.16 -2.31 1.21
CA LEU A 36 -7.46 -1.45 2.15
C LEU A 36 -7.67 0.03 1.82
N PRO A 37 -7.72 0.91 2.84
CA PRO A 37 -7.60 2.34 2.64
C PRO A 37 -6.32 2.68 1.87
N VAL A 38 -6.35 3.74 1.06
CA VAL A 38 -5.21 4.19 0.22
C VAL A 38 -3.90 4.23 1.03
N ALA A 39 -3.91 4.90 2.19
CA ALA A 39 -2.72 5.00 3.04
C ALA A 39 -2.16 3.65 3.52
N ALA A 40 -3.00 2.64 3.70
CA ALA A 40 -2.54 1.30 4.05
C ALA A 40 -1.96 0.55 2.84
N ARG A 41 -2.50 0.78 1.63
CA ARG A 41 -1.92 0.26 0.38
C ARG A 41 -0.55 0.85 0.10
N ASP A 42 -0.43 2.17 0.24
CA ASP A 42 0.84 2.88 0.03
C ASP A 42 1.90 2.41 1.02
N TYR A 43 1.51 2.19 2.28
CA TYR A 43 2.38 1.61 3.30
C TYR A 43 2.84 0.19 2.93
N VAL A 44 1.94 -0.69 2.48
CA VAL A 44 2.30 -2.08 2.08
C VAL A 44 3.35 -2.06 0.98
N VAL A 45 3.12 -1.26 -0.07
CA VAL A 45 4.06 -1.10 -1.19
C VAL A 45 5.42 -0.64 -0.67
N ARG A 46 5.44 0.45 0.11
CA ARG A 46 6.67 1.03 0.64
C ARG A 46 7.42 0.08 1.58
N ARG A 47 6.69 -0.62 2.45
CA ARG A 47 7.25 -1.57 3.42
C ARG A 47 7.87 -2.77 2.71
N ASN A 48 7.21 -3.31 1.69
CA ASN A 48 7.76 -4.40 0.89
C ASN A 48 9.01 -3.97 0.14
N THR A 49 9.03 -2.76 -0.44
CA THR A 49 10.24 -2.22 -1.08
C THR A 49 11.38 -2.07 -0.05
N CYS A 50 11.10 -1.60 1.17
CA CYS A 50 12.10 -1.53 2.24
C CYS A 50 12.66 -2.92 2.57
N GLU A 51 11.80 -3.91 2.85
CA GLU A 51 12.23 -5.27 3.21
C GLU A 51 12.96 -5.97 2.06
N HIS A 52 12.60 -5.66 0.80
CA HIS A 52 13.33 -6.10 -0.37
C HIS A 52 14.79 -5.64 -0.30
N PHE A 53 15.06 -4.34 -0.17
CA PHE A 53 16.43 -3.80 -0.11
C PHE A 53 17.18 -4.24 1.16
N LEU A 54 16.52 -4.37 2.31
CA LEU A 54 17.14 -4.87 3.54
C LEU A 54 17.61 -6.32 3.41
N GLY A 55 16.96 -7.12 2.56
CA GLY A 55 17.33 -8.51 2.29
C GLY A 55 18.42 -8.68 1.25
N GLU A 56 18.89 -7.61 0.60
CA GLU A 56 19.90 -7.70 -0.46
C GLU A 56 21.34 -7.77 0.08
N GLU A 57 22.19 -8.51 -0.63
CA GLU A 57 23.62 -8.61 -0.32
C GLU A 57 24.40 -7.43 -0.93
N PRO A 58 25.21 -6.69 -0.14
CA PRO A 58 26.09 -5.63 -0.64
C PRO A 58 27.41 -6.23 -1.18
N TYR A 59 27.32 -7.05 -2.23
CA TYR A 59 28.45 -7.82 -2.76
C TYR A 59 29.60 -6.97 -3.34
N ASP A 60 29.34 -5.69 -3.62
CA ASP A 60 30.36 -4.69 -3.95
C ASP A 60 30.00 -3.30 -3.38
N GLU A 61 30.91 -2.34 -3.56
CA GLU A 61 30.73 -0.99 -3.02
C GLU A 61 29.64 -0.18 -3.69
N GLU A 62 29.39 -0.42 -4.98
CA GLU A 62 28.34 0.27 -5.75
C GLU A 62 26.98 -0.19 -5.22
N ARG A 63 26.78 -1.50 -5.18
CA ARG A 63 25.57 -2.12 -4.65
C ARG A 63 25.30 -1.74 -3.21
N ARG A 64 26.35 -1.69 -2.37
CA ARG A 64 26.22 -1.20 -0.99
C ARG A 64 25.66 0.23 -0.93
N ARG A 65 26.10 1.13 -1.82
CA ARG A 65 25.62 2.52 -1.86
C ARG A 65 24.15 2.59 -2.30
N GLU A 66 23.77 1.79 -3.29
CA GLU A 66 22.38 1.68 -3.76
C GLU A 66 21.46 1.19 -2.65
N ILE A 67 21.80 0.08 -2.00
CA ILE A 67 21.03 -0.50 -0.89
C ILE A 67 20.88 0.54 0.22
N ASN A 68 21.97 1.18 0.65
CA ASN A 68 21.91 2.20 1.70
C ASN A 68 21.00 3.39 1.33
N ALA A 69 21.07 3.87 0.09
CA ALA A 69 20.22 4.97 -0.38
C ALA A 69 18.74 4.55 -0.45
N ALA A 70 18.47 3.32 -0.87
CA ALA A 70 17.13 2.77 -0.95
C ALA A 70 16.54 2.52 0.44
N VAL A 71 17.29 1.92 1.36
CA VAL A 71 16.90 1.77 2.76
C VAL A 71 16.57 3.13 3.37
N GLU A 72 17.44 4.12 3.19
CA GLU A 72 17.19 5.46 3.73
C GLU A 72 15.92 6.11 3.12
N THR A 73 15.62 5.83 1.86
CA THR A 73 14.40 6.31 1.18
C THR A 73 13.14 5.59 1.68
N TYR A 74 13.14 4.27 1.66
CA TYR A 74 11.93 3.46 1.84
C TYR A 74 11.68 3.08 3.30
N CYS A 75 12.74 2.84 4.08
CA CYS A 75 12.62 2.33 5.44
C CYS A 75 12.40 3.42 6.49
N ARG A 76 12.94 4.63 6.26
CA ARG A 76 12.96 5.69 7.27
C ARG A 76 11.57 6.02 7.84
N GLY A 77 11.38 5.77 9.13
CA GLY A 77 10.15 6.15 9.85
C GLY A 77 8.96 5.21 9.63
N LEU A 78 9.18 4.01 9.07
CA LEU A 78 8.13 3.00 8.94
C LEU A 78 7.57 2.57 10.30
N ASP A 79 8.35 2.53 11.37
CA ASP A 79 7.86 2.19 12.71
C ASP A 79 6.80 3.18 13.20
N ALA A 80 7.09 4.48 13.08
CA ALA A 80 6.16 5.54 13.44
C ALA A 80 4.90 5.50 12.56
N GLU A 81 5.05 5.18 11.26
CA GLU A 81 3.93 5.02 10.35
C GLU A 81 3.05 3.81 10.70
N THR A 82 3.67 2.68 11.06
CA THR A 82 3.01 1.45 11.51
C THR A 82 2.17 1.71 12.75
N ALA A 83 2.76 2.32 13.78
CA ALA A 83 2.07 2.68 15.02
C ALA A 83 0.88 3.61 14.74
N ARG A 84 1.06 4.59 13.84
CA ARG A 84 -0.01 5.49 13.43
C ARG A 84 -1.13 4.76 12.68
N LEU A 85 -0.80 3.83 11.77
CA LEU A 85 -1.79 3.04 11.03
C LEU A 85 -2.57 2.11 11.97
N ARG A 86 -1.89 1.37 12.85
CA ARG A 86 -2.53 0.53 13.88
C ARG A 86 -3.50 1.34 14.73
N LYS A 87 -3.07 2.51 15.23
CA LYS A 87 -3.94 3.41 16.01
C LYS A 87 -5.16 3.90 15.23
N ARG A 88 -4.97 4.36 13.99
CA ARG A 88 -6.06 4.90 13.14
C ARG A 88 -7.06 3.82 12.70
N HIS A 89 -6.60 2.59 12.53
CA HIS A 89 -7.38 1.48 11.98
C HIS A 89 -7.67 0.38 13.02
N ARG A 90 -7.65 0.72 14.32
CA ARG A 90 -7.90 -0.22 15.42
C ARG A 90 -9.20 -1.03 15.30
N ASP A 91 -10.21 -0.45 14.65
CA ASP A 91 -11.53 -1.07 14.44
C ASP A 91 -11.68 -1.66 13.02
N ARG A 92 -10.58 -1.84 12.28
CA ARG A 92 -10.56 -2.40 10.92
C ARG A 92 -9.67 -3.65 10.85
N PRO A 93 -10.22 -4.85 11.10
CA PRO A 93 -9.47 -6.09 11.13
C PRO A 93 -8.66 -6.39 9.86
N ALA A 94 -9.17 -6.00 8.68
CA ALA A 94 -8.44 -6.19 7.43
C ALA A 94 -7.11 -5.43 7.38
N VAL A 95 -7.09 -4.19 7.90
CA VAL A 95 -5.85 -3.40 7.97
C VAL A 95 -4.91 -3.99 9.01
N LEU A 96 -5.42 -4.36 10.19
CA LEU A 96 -4.58 -4.93 11.24
C LEU A 96 -3.92 -6.23 10.79
N ARG A 97 -4.66 -7.15 10.17
CA ARG A 97 -4.08 -8.38 9.59
C ARG A 97 -2.99 -8.11 8.56
N MET A 98 -3.16 -7.06 7.75
CA MET A 98 -2.13 -6.68 6.78
C MET A 98 -0.86 -6.16 7.49
N LEU A 99 -1.02 -5.38 8.56
CA LEU A 99 0.12 -4.88 9.33
C LEU A 99 0.81 -5.99 10.14
N ASP A 100 0.06 -6.97 10.63
CA ASP A 100 0.58 -8.12 11.38
C ASP A 100 1.49 -9.01 10.52
N ALA A 101 1.34 -8.98 9.18
CA ALA A 101 2.21 -9.71 8.26
C ALA A 101 3.69 -9.27 8.33
N TYR A 102 3.96 -8.06 8.82
CA TYR A 102 5.32 -7.53 8.99
C TYR A 102 5.91 -7.81 10.39
N GLY A 103 5.13 -8.41 11.30
CA GLY A 103 5.53 -8.58 12.71
C GLY A 103 5.29 -7.35 13.57
N ASP A 104 5.33 -7.53 14.90
CA ASP A 104 4.96 -6.48 15.85
C ASP A 104 6.09 -5.48 16.15
N ASP A 105 7.37 -5.85 15.95
CA ASP A 105 8.53 -5.07 16.42
C ASP A 105 9.82 -5.29 15.58
N VAL A 106 9.75 -5.26 14.26
CA VAL A 106 10.95 -5.13 13.42
C VAL A 106 11.33 -3.66 13.42
N GLY A 107 12.13 -3.25 14.42
CA GLY A 107 12.65 -1.89 14.54
C GLY A 107 13.50 -1.52 13.33
N ILE A 108 12.92 -0.75 12.42
CA ILE A 108 13.48 -0.38 11.11
C ILE A 108 13.76 1.13 11.06
#